data_AF-U2L1X1-F1
#
_entry.id   AF-U2L1X1-F1
#
_cell.length_a   1.000
_cell.length_b   1.000
_cell.length_c   1.000
_cell.angle_alpha   90.00
_cell.angle_beta   90.00
_cell.angle_gamma   90.00
#
_symmetry.space_group_name_H-M   'P 1'
#
loop_
_entity.id
_entity.type
_entity.pdbx_description
1 polymer ?
#
loop_
_entity_poly.entity_id
_entity_poly.type
_entity_poly.pdbx_seq_one_letter_code
_entity_poly.pdbx_strand_id
1 'polypeptide(L)'
;MKKILNQSNLKVLIAGLATAFVLYHSHKKYNLSGISLVLLGVLIVLAFVVVSLMDAKQKQRILSEQLMETRQLLTKDSEEFLRKNEELYQRYKDDFLRLNIISNMIVGYDQKKDYETPLKKMDELNIYRYTRPMKEFYFATKAMLLFKAGKDEEAVRLMNSEEEFFENREEDFSGLGSLFYFDYLKRLAFEGKTEELKKSLSRTRKKMGNNFLADDFPVEDE
;
A
#
# COMPACT_ATOMS: atom_id res chain seq x y z
N MET A 1 22.39 4.34 -29.52
CA MET A 1 22.42 5.20 -28.32
C MET A 1 21.20 6.13 -28.32
N LYS A 2 20.06 5.70 -27.73
CA LYS A 2 18.94 6.62 -27.49
C LYS A 2 19.32 7.49 -26.29
N LYS A 3 19.55 8.78 -26.53
CA LYS A 3 19.79 9.78 -25.46
C LYS A 3 18.59 9.75 -24.52
N ILE A 4 18.79 9.16 -23.35
CA ILE A 4 17.90 9.31 -22.21
C ILE A 4 18.03 10.78 -21.83
N LEU A 5 17.11 11.61 -22.33
CA LEU A 5 16.87 12.90 -21.71
C LEU A 5 16.35 12.54 -20.31
N ASN A 6 17.25 12.54 -19.34
CA ASN A 6 16.96 12.18 -17.97
C ASN A 6 15.75 13.01 -17.53
N GLN A 7 14.62 12.39 -17.20
CA GLN A 7 13.37 13.11 -16.90
C GLN A 7 13.59 14.17 -15.81
N SER A 8 14.57 13.98 -14.92
CA SER A 8 15.03 14.98 -13.95
C SER A 8 15.49 16.30 -14.62
N ASN A 9 16.23 16.23 -15.72
CA ASN A 9 16.71 17.41 -16.45
C ASN A 9 15.54 18.11 -17.17
N LEU A 10 14.55 17.36 -17.65
CA LEU A 10 13.33 17.95 -18.24
C LEU A 10 12.47 18.66 -17.18
N LYS A 11 12.40 18.12 -15.95
CA LYS A 11 11.70 18.73 -14.81
C LYS A 11 12.33 20.07 -14.39
N VAL A 12 13.66 20.09 -14.27
CA VAL A 12 14.42 21.32 -13.97
C VAL A 12 14.29 22.32 -15.12
N LEU A 13 14.28 21.86 -16.37
CA LEU A 13 14.11 22.71 -17.55
C LEU A 13 12.71 23.32 -17.61
N ILE A 14 11.64 22.55 -17.38
CA ILE A 14 10.26 23.06 -17.38
C ILE A 14 10.04 24.04 -16.22
N ALA A 15 10.49 23.69 -15.01
CA ALA A 15 10.40 24.59 -13.86
C ALA A 15 11.22 25.87 -14.08
N GLY A 16 12.44 25.75 -14.63
CA GLY A 16 13.30 26.87 -14.97
C GLY A 16 12.71 27.77 -16.07
N LEU A 17 12.15 27.19 -17.13
CA LEU A 17 11.50 27.92 -18.23
C LEU A 17 10.19 28.58 -17.78
N ALA A 18 9.37 27.91 -16.98
CA ALA A 18 8.16 28.51 -16.41
C ALA A 18 8.51 29.68 -15.48
N THR A 19 9.51 29.51 -14.61
CA THR A 19 9.98 30.58 -13.71
C THR A 19 10.56 31.74 -14.51
N ALA A 20 11.40 31.48 -15.52
CA ALA A 20 12.01 32.51 -16.37
C ALA A 20 10.98 33.23 -17.25
N PHE A 21 10.02 32.52 -17.84
CA PHE A 21 8.96 33.10 -18.66
C PHE A 21 8.06 34.02 -17.85
N VAL A 22 7.65 33.59 -16.65
CA VAL A 22 6.79 34.39 -15.79
C VAL A 22 7.56 35.57 -15.20
N LEU A 23 8.81 35.42 -14.77
CA LEU A 23 9.66 36.55 -14.32
C LEU A 23 9.89 37.57 -15.44
N TYR A 24 10.17 37.12 -16.66
CA TYR A 24 10.41 37.98 -17.82
C TYR A 24 9.15 38.76 -18.23
N HIS A 25 7.97 38.12 -18.25
CA HIS A 25 6.70 38.81 -18.56
C HIS A 25 6.22 39.72 -17.43
N SER A 26 6.50 39.34 -16.18
CA SER A 26 6.07 40.11 -15.02
C SER A 26 6.92 41.38 -14.87
N HIS A 27 8.26 41.28 -14.95
CA HIS A 27 9.17 42.43 -14.85
C HIS A 27 8.95 43.48 -15.96
N LYS A 28 8.53 43.05 -17.16
CA LYS A 28 8.40 43.96 -18.32
C LYS A 28 7.06 44.70 -18.35
N LYS A 29 6.05 44.28 -17.60
CA LYS A 29 4.67 44.77 -17.78
C LYS A 29 3.97 45.25 -16.50
N TYR A 30 4.38 44.79 -15.33
CA TYR A 30 3.71 45.14 -14.07
C TYR A 30 4.78 45.37 -13.01
N ASN A 31 4.88 46.57 -12.46
CA ASN A 31 5.72 46.87 -11.31
C ASN A 31 5.15 46.07 -10.10
N LEU A 32 5.54 44.80 -9.96
CA LEU A 32 4.76 43.84 -9.15
C LEU A 32 4.83 44.19 -7.68
N SER A 33 3.66 44.48 -7.11
CA SER A 33 3.46 44.49 -5.66
C SER A 33 3.66 43.08 -5.08
N GLY A 34 4.03 42.99 -3.80
CA GLY A 34 4.39 41.73 -3.12
C GLY A 34 3.37 40.60 -3.25
N ILE A 35 2.07 40.90 -3.43
CA ILE A 35 0.99 39.92 -3.59
C ILE A 35 1.17 39.10 -4.88
N SER A 36 1.65 39.73 -5.96
CA SER A 36 1.84 39.05 -7.24
C SER A 36 3.06 38.12 -7.24
N LEU A 37 4.07 38.43 -6.42
CA LEU A 37 5.22 37.55 -6.17
C LEU A 37 4.83 36.31 -5.34
N VAL A 38 3.93 36.48 -4.37
CA VAL A 38 3.39 35.36 -3.57
C VAL A 38 2.57 34.40 -4.45
N LEU A 39 1.69 34.91 -5.31
CA LEU A 39 0.90 34.10 -6.25
C LEU A 39 1.81 33.29 -7.21
N LEU A 40 2.92 33.89 -7.63
CA LEU A 40 3.91 33.24 -8.50
C LEU A 40 4.65 32.09 -7.79
N GLY A 41 5.01 32.27 -6.52
CA GLY A 41 5.57 31.20 -5.69
C GLY A 41 4.63 30.01 -5.53
N VAL A 42 3.33 30.26 -5.32
CA VAL A 42 2.31 29.21 -5.20
C VAL A 42 2.18 28.39 -6.49
N LEU A 43 2.19 29.05 -7.66
CA LEU A 43 2.10 28.36 -8.96
C LEU A 43 3.29 27.44 -9.25
N ILE A 44 4.51 27.86 -8.85
CA ILE A 44 5.71 27.03 -9.00
C ILE A 44 5.61 25.77 -8.12
N VAL A 45 5.22 25.93 -6.85
CA VAL A 45 5.03 24.79 -5.94
C VAL A 45 3.98 23.82 -6.49
N LEU A 46 2.85 24.32 -6.99
CA LEU A 46 1.82 23.48 -7.61
C LEU A 46 2.33 22.71 -8.83
N ALA A 47 3.15 23.33 -9.69
CA ALA A 47 3.75 22.64 -10.83
C ALA A 47 4.68 21.50 -10.38
N PHE A 48 5.49 21.72 -9.34
CA PHE A 48 6.33 20.67 -8.76
C PHE A 48 5.51 19.54 -8.15
N VAL A 49 4.39 19.85 -7.48
CA VAL A 49 3.47 18.85 -6.95
C VAL A 49 2.87 17.99 -8.07
N VAL A 50 2.36 18.60 -9.14
CA VAL A 50 1.77 17.88 -10.28
C VAL A 50 2.80 16.97 -10.97
N VAL A 51 4.01 17.47 -11.21
CA VAL A 51 5.09 16.68 -11.81
C VAL A 51 5.50 15.51 -10.92
N SER A 52 5.53 15.71 -9.60
CA SER A 52 5.84 14.64 -8.64
C SER A 52 4.75 13.58 -8.60
N LEU A 53 3.47 13.98 -8.69
CA LEU A 53 2.33 13.06 -8.78
C LEU A 53 2.35 12.23 -10.08
N MET A 54 2.71 12.85 -11.21
CA MET A 54 2.84 12.13 -12.49
C MET A 54 3.98 11.11 -12.45
N ASP A 55 5.13 11.47 -11.86
CA ASP A 55 6.27 10.56 -11.69
C ASP A 55 5.91 9.35 -10.82
N ALA A 56 5.18 9.58 -9.72
CA ALA A 56 4.70 8.51 -8.86
C ALA A 56 3.76 7.55 -9.61
N LYS A 57 2.78 8.08 -10.37
CA LYS A 57 1.88 7.27 -11.20
C LYS A 57 2.63 6.49 -12.28
N GLN A 58 3.62 7.10 -12.93
CA GLN A 58 4.41 6.44 -13.96
C GLN A 58 5.23 5.29 -13.38
N LYS A 59 5.89 5.49 -12.23
CA LYS A 59 6.63 4.43 -11.52
C LYS A 59 5.72 3.28 -11.11
N GLN A 60 4.54 3.59 -10.58
CA GLN A 60 3.56 2.57 -10.21
C GLN A 60 3.09 1.75 -11.42
N ARG A 61 2.83 2.41 -12.56
CA ARG A 61 2.47 1.73 -13.81
C ARG A 61 3.57 0.80 -14.31
N ILE A 62 4.82 1.29 -14.39
CA ILE A 62 5.97 0.50 -14.83
C ILE A 62 6.16 -0.72 -13.91
N LEU A 63 6.04 -0.52 -12.60
CA LEU A 63 6.10 -1.63 -11.65
C LEU A 63 4.97 -2.63 -11.92
N SER A 64 3.74 -2.18 -12.12
CA SER A 64 2.60 -3.07 -12.39
C SER A 64 2.84 -3.94 -13.64
N GLU A 65 3.38 -3.35 -14.71
CA GLU A 65 3.75 -4.07 -15.94
C GLU A 65 4.85 -5.12 -15.64
N GLN A 66 5.90 -4.76 -14.90
CA GLN A 66 6.96 -5.69 -14.48
C GLN A 66 6.44 -6.83 -13.59
N LEU A 67 5.51 -6.54 -12.67
CA LEU A 67 4.90 -7.56 -11.81
C LEU A 67 4.02 -8.51 -12.63
N MET A 68 3.28 -8.02 -13.62
CA MET A 68 2.52 -8.88 -14.54
C MET A 68 3.42 -9.79 -15.37
N GLU A 69 4.56 -9.28 -15.88
CA GLU A 69 5.54 -10.09 -16.60
C GLU A 69 6.12 -11.19 -15.70
N THR A 70 6.52 -10.85 -14.47
CA THR A 70 7.05 -11.87 -13.54
C THR A 70 6.00 -12.90 -13.16
N ARG A 71 4.72 -12.55 -13.00
CA ARG A 71 3.65 -13.52 -12.68
C ARG A 71 3.52 -14.66 -13.68
N GLN A 72 3.89 -14.45 -14.94
CA GLN A 72 3.90 -15.52 -15.95
C GLN A 72 4.91 -16.64 -15.64
N LEU A 73 5.89 -16.37 -14.77
CA LEU A 73 6.91 -17.32 -14.33
C LEU A 73 6.46 -18.14 -13.13
N LEU A 74 5.47 -17.68 -12.35
CA LEU A 74 5.06 -18.33 -11.09
C LEU A 74 4.73 -19.82 -11.25
N THR A 75 4.13 -20.20 -12.38
CA THR A 75 3.75 -21.59 -12.66
C THR A 75 4.82 -22.38 -13.42
N LYS A 76 5.86 -21.70 -13.94
CA LYS A 76 6.89 -22.29 -14.80
C LYS A 76 8.21 -22.49 -14.05
N ASP A 77 8.62 -21.49 -13.29
CA ASP A 77 9.86 -21.46 -12.53
C ASP A 77 9.68 -20.51 -11.33
N SER A 78 9.35 -21.09 -10.17
CA SER A 78 9.11 -20.34 -8.94
C SER A 78 10.40 -19.72 -8.36
N GLU A 79 11.57 -20.27 -8.71
CA GLU A 79 12.86 -19.73 -8.26
C GLU A 79 13.24 -18.50 -9.07
N GLU A 80 13.10 -18.57 -10.40
CA GLU A 80 13.30 -17.41 -11.26
C GLU A 80 12.28 -16.30 -10.95
N PHE A 81 11.03 -16.66 -10.64
CA PHE A 81 10.00 -15.74 -10.17
C PHE A 81 10.47 -14.96 -8.93
N LEU A 82 10.90 -15.67 -7.88
CA LEU A 82 11.34 -15.03 -6.64
C LEU A 82 12.61 -14.20 -6.87
N ARG A 83 13.56 -14.70 -7.66
CA ARG A 83 14.81 -13.99 -7.99
C ARG A 83 14.53 -12.65 -8.68
N LYS A 84 13.65 -12.61 -9.69
CA LYS A 84 13.28 -11.37 -10.39
C LYS A 84 12.55 -10.39 -9.47
N ASN A 85 11.66 -10.87 -8.62
CA ASN A 85 11.00 -9.99 -7.66
C ASN A 85 11.97 -9.45 -6.61
N GLU A 86 12.97 -10.22 -6.18
CA GLU A 86 14.03 -9.74 -5.29
C GLU A 86 14.85 -8.62 -5.95
N GLU A 87 15.20 -8.76 -7.24
CA GLU A 87 15.87 -7.70 -7.99
C GLU A 87 15.04 -6.40 -8.05
N LEU A 88 13.72 -6.52 -8.24
CA LEU A 88 12.81 -5.38 -8.18
C LEU A 88 12.78 -4.77 -6.78
N TYR A 89 12.69 -5.59 -5.73
CA TYR A 89 12.67 -5.13 -4.33
C TYR A 89 13.93 -4.33 -3.96
N GLN A 90 15.10 -4.78 -4.41
CA GLN A 90 16.37 -4.08 -4.17
C GLN A 90 16.48 -2.77 -4.96
N ARG A 91 15.93 -2.74 -6.19
CA ARG A 91 15.94 -1.57 -7.10
C ARG A 91 15.06 -0.43 -6.60
N TYR A 92 13.83 -0.72 -6.19
CA TYR A 92 12.91 0.31 -5.70
C TYR A 92 13.26 0.68 -4.25
N LYS A 93 13.21 1.97 -3.92
CA LYS A 93 13.46 2.49 -2.55
C LYS A 93 12.21 3.04 -1.87
N ASP A 94 11.13 3.22 -2.63
CA ASP A 94 9.85 3.63 -2.07
C ASP A 94 9.18 2.41 -1.40
N ASP A 95 8.79 2.57 -0.14
CA ASP A 95 8.26 1.48 0.68
C ASP A 95 6.88 1.01 0.21
N PHE A 96 6.08 1.90 -0.41
CA PHE A 96 4.80 1.50 -0.99
C PHE A 96 5.00 0.61 -2.22
N LEU A 97 5.94 0.96 -3.12
CA LEU A 97 6.31 0.09 -4.24
C LEU A 97 6.91 -1.24 -3.75
N ARG A 98 7.74 -1.21 -2.71
CA ARG A 98 8.27 -2.42 -2.07
C ARG A 98 7.19 -3.30 -1.47
N LEU A 99 6.18 -2.73 -0.83
CA LEU A 99 5.04 -3.47 -0.29
C LEU A 99 4.27 -4.22 -1.39
N ASN A 100 4.07 -3.59 -2.55
CA ASN A 100 3.44 -4.24 -3.71
C ASN A 100 4.30 -5.42 -4.23
N ILE A 101 5.63 -5.26 -4.25
CA ILE A 101 6.55 -6.33 -4.66
C ILE A 101 6.51 -7.49 -3.65
N ILE A 102 6.62 -7.20 -2.35
CA ILE A 102 6.51 -8.22 -1.30
C ILE A 102 5.21 -8.98 -1.45
N SER A 103 4.08 -8.28 -1.62
CA SER A 103 2.77 -8.90 -1.80
C SER A 103 2.72 -9.86 -2.99
N ASN A 104 3.45 -9.57 -4.07
CA ASN A 104 3.61 -10.48 -5.20
C ASN A 104 4.48 -11.70 -4.84
N MET A 105 5.58 -11.49 -4.10
CA MET A 105 6.49 -12.55 -3.66
C MET A 105 5.84 -13.55 -2.71
N ILE A 106 4.85 -13.13 -1.90
CA ILE A 106 4.15 -14.01 -0.95
C ILE A 106 3.63 -15.28 -1.63
N VAL A 107 3.15 -15.18 -2.87
CA VAL A 107 2.63 -16.35 -3.59
C VAL A 107 3.74 -17.37 -3.89
N GLY A 108 4.93 -16.90 -4.26
CA GLY A 108 6.09 -17.78 -4.48
C GLY A 108 6.62 -18.37 -3.16
N TYR A 109 6.61 -17.58 -2.09
CA TYR A 109 7.00 -18.04 -0.76
C TYR A 109 6.00 -19.03 -0.13
N ASP A 110 4.70 -18.91 -0.43
CA ASP A 110 3.68 -19.87 0.02
C ASP A 110 3.87 -21.27 -0.58
N GLN A 111 4.36 -21.37 -1.83
CA GLN A 111 4.74 -22.64 -2.44
C GLN A 111 5.91 -23.30 -1.70
N LYS A 112 6.81 -22.49 -1.15
CA LYS A 112 7.98 -22.94 -0.37
C LYS A 112 7.69 -23.10 1.13
N LYS A 113 6.49 -22.71 1.59
CA LYS A 113 6.11 -22.63 3.01
C LYS A 113 7.07 -21.79 3.86
N ASP A 114 7.74 -20.81 3.24
CA ASP A 114 8.63 -19.87 3.91
C ASP A 114 7.93 -18.53 4.12
N TYR A 115 7.34 -18.35 5.28
CA TYR A 115 6.62 -17.12 5.64
C TYR A 115 7.50 -16.11 6.38
N GLU A 116 8.67 -16.52 6.88
CA GLU A 116 9.59 -15.67 7.65
C GLU A 116 10.30 -14.65 6.75
N THR A 117 10.70 -15.06 5.56
CA THR A 117 11.38 -14.17 4.61
C THR A 117 10.52 -12.95 4.22
N PRO A 118 9.26 -13.10 3.77
CA PRO A 118 8.42 -11.93 3.49
C PRO A 118 8.09 -11.12 4.74
N LEU A 119 7.93 -11.73 5.91
CA LEU A 119 7.74 -11.00 7.18
C LEU A 119 8.89 -10.05 7.50
N LYS A 120 10.14 -10.54 7.43
CA LYS A 120 11.33 -9.70 7.65
C LYS A 120 11.39 -8.52 6.69
N LYS A 121 11.06 -8.74 5.42
CA LYS A 121 11.00 -7.67 4.41
C LYS A 121 9.91 -6.64 4.69
N MET A 122 8.80 -7.04 5.32
CA MET A 122 7.76 -6.11 5.75
C MET A 122 8.20 -5.28 6.97
N ASP A 123 9.02 -5.84 7.86
CA ASP A 123 9.55 -5.12 9.02
C ASP A 123 10.55 -4.01 8.64
N GLU A 124 11.16 -4.11 7.46
CA GLU A 124 12.03 -3.08 6.90
C GLU A 124 11.28 -1.84 6.39
N LEU A 125 9.95 -1.91 6.21
CA LEU A 125 9.17 -0.84 5.61
C LEU A 125 8.72 0.22 6.63
N ASN A 126 8.95 1.50 6.32
CA ASN A 126 8.40 2.60 7.13
C ASN A 126 7.01 3.02 6.63
N ILE A 127 5.98 2.25 6.99
CA ILE A 127 4.60 2.46 6.50
C ILE A 127 3.85 3.61 7.17
N TYR A 128 4.28 4.08 8.34
CA TYR A 128 3.54 5.08 9.11
C TYR A 128 3.49 6.45 8.46
N ARG A 129 4.38 6.73 7.49
CA ARG A 129 4.39 7.96 6.69
C ARG A 129 3.37 7.99 5.54
N TYR A 130 2.73 6.87 5.24
CA TYR A 130 1.82 6.73 4.09
C TYR A 130 0.37 6.97 4.47
N THR A 131 -0.50 7.01 3.45
CA THR A 131 -1.94 7.19 3.62
C THR A 131 -2.57 5.98 4.31
N ARG A 132 -3.74 6.19 4.91
CA ARG A 132 -4.53 5.17 5.60
C ARG A 132 -4.71 3.87 4.77
N PRO A 133 -5.12 3.90 3.48
CA PRO A 133 -5.30 2.67 2.70
C PRO A 133 -4.01 1.85 2.55
N MET A 134 -2.84 2.49 2.53
CA MET A 134 -1.56 1.78 2.42
C MET A 134 -1.18 1.10 3.73
N LYS A 135 -1.45 1.75 4.87
CA LYS A 135 -1.26 1.16 6.19
C LYS A 135 -2.18 -0.05 6.39
N GLU A 136 -3.44 0.08 5.98
CA GLU A 136 -4.43 -1.00 6.01
C GLU A 136 -3.96 -2.20 5.19
N PHE A 137 -3.49 -1.97 3.96
CA PHE A 137 -2.92 -3.02 3.12
C PHE A 137 -1.73 -3.71 3.81
N TYR A 138 -0.80 -2.92 4.36
CA TYR A 138 0.35 -3.45 5.09
C TYR A 138 -0.05 -4.33 6.28
N PHE A 139 -0.88 -3.82 7.20
CA PHE A 139 -1.21 -4.54 8.43
C PHE A 139 -2.00 -5.81 8.15
N ALA A 140 -2.91 -5.77 7.18
CA ALA A 140 -3.67 -6.94 6.78
C ALA A 140 -2.77 -8.02 6.15
N THR A 141 -1.85 -7.63 5.26
CA THR A 141 -0.89 -8.57 4.67
C THR A 141 0.08 -9.14 5.71
N LYS A 142 0.52 -8.33 6.68
CA LYS A 142 1.41 -8.79 7.76
C LYS A 142 0.70 -9.77 8.69
N ALA A 143 -0.53 -9.46 9.10
CA ALA A 143 -1.34 -10.36 9.93
C ALA A 143 -1.55 -11.72 9.25
N MET A 144 -1.87 -11.74 7.95
CA MET A 144 -1.98 -12.98 7.17
C MET A 144 -0.68 -13.80 7.21
N LEU A 145 0.47 -13.16 6.99
CA LEU A 145 1.75 -13.86 7.01
C LEU A 145 2.07 -14.42 8.40
N LEU A 146 1.76 -13.67 9.47
CA LEU A 146 1.92 -14.15 10.84
C LEU A 146 1.04 -15.37 11.11
N PHE A 147 -0.23 -15.36 10.68
CA PHE A 147 -1.10 -16.54 10.76
C PHE A 147 -0.55 -17.73 9.98
N LYS A 148 -0.11 -17.52 8.73
CA LYS A 148 0.50 -18.57 7.91
C LYS A 148 1.80 -19.13 8.51
N ALA A 149 2.54 -18.30 9.23
CA ALA A 149 3.74 -18.69 9.97
C ALA A 149 3.44 -19.40 11.31
N GLY A 150 2.17 -19.52 11.73
CA GLY A 150 1.79 -20.07 13.03
C GLY A 150 2.09 -19.14 14.21
N LYS A 151 2.26 -17.83 13.95
CA LYS A 151 2.51 -16.77 14.94
C LYS A 151 1.22 -16.05 15.30
N ASP A 152 0.20 -16.82 15.66
CA ASP A 152 -1.16 -16.33 15.80
C ASP A 152 -1.32 -15.28 16.91
N GLU A 153 -0.60 -15.42 18.02
CA GLU A 153 -0.62 -14.40 19.07
C GLU A 153 -0.09 -13.05 18.58
N GLU A 154 0.97 -13.05 17.78
CA GLU A 154 1.53 -11.82 17.19
C GLU A 154 0.56 -11.22 16.18
N ALA A 155 -0.08 -12.05 15.36
CA ALA A 155 -1.11 -11.62 14.41
C ALA A 155 -2.29 -10.96 15.15
N VAL A 156 -2.81 -11.60 16.19
CA VAL A 156 -3.90 -11.07 17.02
C VAL A 156 -3.49 -9.77 17.72
N ARG A 157 -2.28 -9.71 18.30
CA ARG A 157 -1.77 -8.47 18.91
C ARG A 157 -1.67 -7.33 17.90
N LEU A 158 -1.17 -7.60 16.70
CA LEU A 158 -1.09 -6.61 15.61
C LEU A 158 -2.49 -6.12 15.19
N MET A 159 -3.45 -7.04 15.04
CA MET A 159 -4.80 -6.65 14.65
C MET A 159 -5.53 -5.86 15.73
N ASN A 160 -5.27 -6.17 17.00
CA ASN A 160 -5.80 -5.41 18.14
C ASN A 160 -5.12 -4.04 18.31
N SER A 161 -3.81 -3.92 18.06
CA SER A 161 -3.14 -2.61 18.16
C SER A 161 -3.59 -1.66 17.06
N GLU A 162 -3.93 -2.21 15.89
CA GLU A 162 -4.39 -1.47 14.72
C GLU A 162 -5.92 -1.56 14.53
N GLU A 163 -6.68 -1.80 15.62
CA GLU A 163 -8.13 -2.04 15.60
C GLU A 163 -8.87 -0.95 14.80
N GLU A 164 -8.48 0.33 14.95
CA GLU A 164 -9.05 1.48 14.23
C GLU A 164 -8.94 1.37 12.69
N PHE A 165 -7.90 0.71 12.18
CA PHE A 165 -7.70 0.46 10.74
C PHE A 165 -8.54 -0.71 10.23
N PHE A 166 -8.77 -1.72 11.06
CA PHE A 166 -9.61 -2.86 10.70
C PHE A 166 -11.11 -2.53 10.83
N GLU A 167 -11.48 -1.59 11.71
CA GLU A 167 -12.87 -1.22 12.03
C GLU A 167 -13.54 -0.22 11.05
N ASN A 168 -12.77 0.63 10.37
CA ASN A 168 -13.29 1.76 9.58
C ASN A 168 -13.53 1.47 8.09
N ARG A 169 -13.72 0.20 7.74
CA ARG A 169 -14.06 -0.25 6.39
C ARG A 169 -15.53 -0.01 6.04
N GLU A 170 -15.96 1.24 6.17
CA GLU A 170 -17.36 1.64 6.02
C GLU A 170 -17.80 1.70 4.55
N GLU A 171 -16.86 1.69 3.59
CA GLU A 171 -17.20 1.84 2.16
C GLU A 171 -16.57 0.79 1.22
N ASP A 172 -15.64 -0.07 1.67
CA ASP A 172 -14.90 -0.95 0.75
C ASP A 172 -14.53 -2.31 1.36
N PHE A 173 -15.54 -3.12 1.68
CA PHE A 173 -15.37 -4.57 1.84
C PHE A 173 -15.20 -5.30 0.49
N SER A 174 -14.69 -4.61 -0.54
CA SER A 174 -14.36 -5.19 -1.84
C SER A 174 -12.88 -5.64 -1.85
N GLY A 175 -12.62 -6.91 -1.52
CA GLY A 175 -11.31 -7.55 -1.77
C GLY A 175 -10.64 -8.22 -0.57
N LEU A 176 -9.30 -8.34 -0.63
CA LEU A 176 -8.48 -9.17 0.26
C LEU A 176 -8.60 -8.86 1.76
N GLY A 177 -8.89 -7.61 2.12
CA GLY A 177 -9.03 -7.21 3.51
C GLY A 177 -10.09 -8.02 4.25
N SER A 178 -11.22 -8.34 3.61
CA SER A 178 -12.35 -9.03 4.24
C SER A 178 -11.98 -10.45 4.65
N LEU A 179 -11.27 -11.16 3.76
CA LEU A 179 -10.73 -12.50 3.99
C LEU A 179 -9.84 -12.52 5.25
N PHE A 180 -8.95 -11.53 5.40
CA PHE A 180 -8.05 -11.47 6.56
C PHE A 180 -8.78 -11.19 7.88
N TYR A 181 -9.88 -10.44 7.83
CA TYR A 181 -10.72 -10.21 8.99
C TYR A 181 -11.50 -11.48 9.38
N PHE A 182 -11.96 -12.28 8.41
CA PHE A 182 -12.58 -13.58 8.69
C PHE A 182 -11.60 -14.58 9.31
N ASP A 183 -10.37 -14.67 8.80
CA ASP A 183 -9.34 -15.55 9.38
C ASP A 183 -9.05 -15.17 10.84
N TYR A 184 -9.02 -13.88 11.15
CA TYR A 184 -8.92 -13.38 12.53
C TYR A 184 -10.08 -13.84 13.40
N LEU A 185 -11.33 -13.64 12.95
CA LEU A 185 -12.51 -14.08 13.71
C LEU A 185 -12.49 -15.60 13.94
N LYS A 186 -12.15 -16.38 12.91
CA LYS A 186 -12.03 -17.85 13.00
C LYS A 186 -10.94 -18.25 14.00
N ARG A 187 -9.83 -17.51 14.04
CA ARG A 187 -8.75 -17.83 14.97
C ARG A 187 -9.08 -17.45 16.41
N LEU A 188 -9.75 -16.31 16.66
CA LEU A 188 -10.25 -15.98 17.98
C LEU A 188 -11.19 -17.07 18.52
N ALA A 189 -12.06 -17.61 17.65
CA ALA A 189 -12.94 -18.72 18.00
C ALA A 189 -12.15 -20.00 18.32
N PHE A 190 -11.17 -20.37 17.49
CA PHE A 190 -10.32 -21.53 17.71
C PHE A 190 -9.50 -21.44 19.01
N GLU A 191 -8.97 -20.27 19.33
CA GLU A 191 -8.14 -20.03 20.52
C GLU A 191 -8.96 -19.82 21.80
N GLY A 192 -10.29 -19.89 21.74
CA GLY A 192 -11.15 -19.66 22.90
C GLY A 192 -11.08 -18.24 23.45
N LYS A 193 -10.69 -17.25 22.64
CA LYS A 193 -10.67 -15.81 22.99
C LYS A 193 -12.08 -15.23 22.92
N THR A 194 -12.94 -15.71 23.82
CA THR A 194 -14.39 -15.53 23.76
C THR A 194 -14.81 -14.07 23.86
N GLU A 195 -14.15 -13.26 24.68
CA GLU A 195 -14.53 -11.86 24.88
C GLU A 195 -14.12 -10.98 23.70
N GLU A 196 -12.91 -11.15 23.16
CA GLU A 196 -12.47 -10.48 21.94
C GLU A 196 -13.31 -10.88 20.73
N LEU A 197 -13.70 -12.16 20.64
CA LEU A 197 -14.58 -12.66 19.58
C LEU A 197 -15.96 -12.04 19.68
N LYS A 198 -16.59 -12.07 20.86
CA LYS A 198 -17.91 -11.47 21.08
C LYS A 198 -17.90 -9.97 20.77
N LYS A 199 -16.87 -9.25 21.24
CA LYS A 199 -16.67 -7.82 20.95
C LYS A 199 -16.59 -7.59 19.43
N SER A 200 -15.78 -8.38 18.73
CA SER A 200 -15.55 -8.26 17.28
C SER A 200 -16.81 -8.62 16.46
N LEU A 201 -17.48 -9.73 16.79
CA LEU A 201 -18.72 -10.18 16.13
C LEU A 201 -19.88 -9.21 16.36
N SER A 202 -20.08 -8.75 17.61
CA SER A 202 -21.15 -7.80 17.95
C SER A 202 -21.00 -6.50 17.16
N ARG A 203 -19.79 -5.96 17.09
CA ARG A 203 -19.48 -4.75 16.31
C ARG A 203 -19.68 -4.98 14.82
N THR A 204 -19.20 -6.11 14.30
CA THR A 204 -19.37 -6.46 12.88
C THR A 204 -20.84 -6.57 12.51
N ARG A 205 -21.66 -7.25 13.32
CA ARG A 205 -23.12 -7.35 13.12
C ARG A 205 -23.80 -5.99 13.15
N LYS A 206 -23.41 -5.12 14.10
CA LYS A 206 -23.93 -3.74 14.19
C LYS A 206 -23.63 -2.92 12.93
N LYS A 207 -22.47 -3.14 12.30
CA LYS A 207 -21.99 -2.33 11.17
C LYS A 207 -22.38 -2.90 9.79
N MET A 208 -22.32 -4.23 9.64
CA MET A 208 -22.44 -4.95 8.36
C MET A 208 -23.77 -5.72 8.22
N GLY A 209 -24.53 -5.82 9.32
CA GLY A 209 -25.72 -6.67 9.39
C GLY A 209 -25.39 -8.15 9.63
N ASN A 210 -26.39 -8.91 10.05
CA ASN A 210 -26.23 -10.31 10.42
C ASN A 210 -25.87 -11.22 9.23
N ASN A 211 -26.30 -10.86 8.01
CA ASN A 211 -26.09 -11.66 6.80
C ASN A 211 -24.62 -11.78 6.41
N PHE A 212 -23.78 -10.81 6.76
CA PHE A 212 -22.36 -10.83 6.38
C PHE A 212 -21.58 -11.95 7.08
N LEU A 213 -22.01 -12.34 8.29
CA LEU A 213 -21.34 -13.35 9.10
C LEU A 213 -22.09 -14.68 9.15
N ALA A 214 -23.24 -14.79 8.49
CA ALA A 214 -24.21 -15.86 8.73
C ALA A 214 -23.66 -17.28 8.47
N ASP A 215 -22.80 -17.43 7.45
CA ASP A 215 -22.27 -18.75 7.05
C ASP A 215 -21.21 -19.29 8.03
N ASP A 216 -20.38 -18.40 8.60
CA ASP A 216 -19.25 -18.77 9.46
C ASP A 216 -19.55 -18.57 10.96
N PHE A 217 -20.44 -17.63 11.30
CA PHE A 217 -20.81 -17.25 12.67
C PHE A 217 -22.32 -16.93 12.77
N PRO A 218 -23.18 -17.97 12.67
CA PRO A 218 -24.63 -17.78 12.76
C PRO A 218 -25.01 -17.10 14.07
N VAL A 219 -26.08 -16.30 14.01
CA VAL A 219 -26.76 -15.84 15.22
C VAL A 219 -27.61 -17.01 15.65
N GLU A 220 -27.36 -17.57 16.84
CA GLU A 220 -28.36 -18.46 17.45
C GLU A 220 -29.57 -17.58 17.78
N ASP A 221 -30.71 -17.90 17.17
CA ASP A 221 -31.98 -17.29 17.56
C ASP A 221 -32.27 -17.75 19.01
N GLU A 222 -32.29 -16.81 19.95
CA GLU A 222 -32.76 -17.03 21.33
C GLU A 222 -34.25 -17.40 21.36
#